data_AF-A0A0F4TZV2-F1
#
_entry.id   AF-A0A0F4TZV2-F1
#
_cell.length_a   1.000
_cell.length_b   1.000
_cell.length_c   1.000
_cell.angle_alpha   90.00
_cell.angle_beta   90.00
_cell.angle_gamma   90.00
#
_symmetry.space_group_name_H-M   'P 1'
#
loop_
_entity.id
_entity.type
_entity.pdbx_description
1 polymer ?
#
loop_
_entity_poly.entity_id
_entity_poly.type
_entity_poly.pdbx_seq_one_letter_code
_entity_poly.pdbx_strand_id
1 'polypeptide(L)'
;MHFTELSLGFKGERTYIQGSDMLNATMQAITRHAPHARIEKLDFRISRMTNHLLTCHWWPRSTPRSLPGEAVATFTFQLDGIDHEGKLIQAEGCADTRCAYDESLVEKQCVFTPAHRSVSLTTMPDDFSPIEVLVSMNKALHLKELSIPSGSQWVFCRWESPKWPPCSDLSGVGLTLEQTLGTRLTRSRIELNAEHIGMLYFSALKVE
;
A
#
# COMPACT_ATOMS: atom_id res chain seq x y z
N MET A 1 6.28 -5.22 -22.78
CA MET A 1 6.10 -4.01 -21.96
C MET A 1 4.63 -3.72 -21.96
N HIS A 2 4.03 -3.65 -20.78
CA HIS A 2 2.63 -3.32 -20.59
C HIS A 2 2.51 -1.88 -20.09
N PHE A 3 1.45 -1.22 -20.54
CA PHE A 3 1.14 0.17 -20.22
C PHE A 3 -0.33 0.26 -19.85
N THR A 4 -0.66 0.99 -18.79
CA THR A 4 -2.05 1.25 -18.39
C THR A 4 -2.14 2.55 -17.60
N GLU A 5 -3.08 3.41 -17.97
CA GLU A 5 -3.47 4.58 -17.17
C GLU A 5 -4.26 4.13 -15.94
N LEU A 6 -3.92 4.68 -14.78
CA LEU A 6 -4.56 4.32 -13.52
C LEU A 6 -5.68 5.30 -13.19
N SER A 7 -6.87 4.77 -12.93
CA SER A 7 -8.00 5.53 -12.39
C SER A 7 -7.80 5.74 -10.89
N LEU A 8 -7.36 6.94 -10.50
CA LEU A 8 -7.02 7.31 -9.13
C LEU A 8 -7.73 8.61 -8.74
N GLY A 9 -8.06 8.73 -7.46
CA GLY A 9 -8.74 9.90 -6.89
C GLY A 9 -8.27 10.19 -5.47
N PHE A 10 -8.75 11.29 -4.90
CA PHE A 10 -8.50 11.63 -3.51
C PHE A 10 -9.45 10.90 -2.56
N LYS A 11 -8.95 10.59 -1.36
CA LYS A 11 -9.73 9.94 -0.28
C LYS A 11 -9.90 10.83 0.93
N GLY A 12 -11.15 11.02 1.35
CA GLY A 12 -11.50 11.89 2.48
C GLY A 12 -11.04 13.31 2.18
N GLU A 13 -10.30 13.94 3.10
CA GLU A 13 -9.79 15.31 2.96
C GLU A 13 -8.36 15.39 2.38
N ARG A 14 -7.78 14.28 1.91
CA ARG A 14 -6.40 14.28 1.40
C ARG A 14 -6.26 15.10 0.12
N THR A 15 -5.08 15.70 -0.06
CA THR A 15 -4.65 16.44 -1.27
C THR A 15 -3.71 15.61 -2.15
N TYR A 16 -3.40 14.38 -1.75
CA TYR A 16 -2.56 13.43 -2.47
C TYR A 16 -3.28 12.08 -2.65
N ILE A 17 -2.86 11.32 -3.67
CA ILE A 17 -3.34 9.97 -3.94
C ILE A 17 -2.81 9.03 -2.86
N GLN A 18 -3.69 8.25 -2.24
CA GLN A 18 -3.29 7.33 -1.17
C GLN A 18 -2.49 6.15 -1.74
N GLY A 19 -1.41 5.76 -1.06
CA GLY A 19 -0.55 4.68 -1.54
C GLY A 19 -1.25 3.32 -1.66
N SER A 20 -2.27 3.05 -0.83
CA SER A 20 -3.12 1.84 -0.98
C SER A 20 -3.81 1.79 -2.33
N ASP A 21 -4.24 2.94 -2.85
CA ASP A 21 -4.95 3.05 -4.12
C ASP A 21 -3.98 2.89 -5.29
N MET A 22 -2.76 3.45 -5.15
CA MET A 22 -1.67 3.20 -6.11
C MET A 22 -1.39 1.69 -6.22
N LEU A 23 -1.26 0.99 -5.09
CA LEU A 23 -1.03 -0.44 -5.06
C LEU A 23 -2.21 -1.21 -5.67
N ASN A 24 -3.43 -0.97 -5.20
CA ASN A 24 -4.64 -1.65 -5.70
C ASN A 24 -4.83 -1.44 -7.21
N ALA A 25 -4.73 -0.21 -7.70
CA ALA A 25 -4.89 0.10 -9.13
C ALA A 25 -3.78 -0.55 -9.97
N THR A 26 -2.53 -0.58 -9.47
CA THR A 26 -1.41 -1.27 -10.13
C THR A 26 -1.69 -2.76 -10.26
N MET A 27 -2.09 -3.41 -9.16
CA MET A 27 -2.32 -4.85 -9.16
C MET A 27 -3.57 -5.23 -9.96
N GLN A 28 -4.61 -4.39 -9.97
CA GLN A 28 -5.75 -4.55 -10.86
C GLN A 28 -5.31 -4.45 -12.33
N ALA A 29 -4.45 -3.49 -12.69
CA ALA A 29 -3.93 -3.39 -14.05
C ALA A 29 -3.17 -4.66 -14.46
N ILE A 30 -2.26 -5.15 -13.61
CA ILE A 30 -1.51 -6.40 -13.86
C ILE A 30 -2.47 -7.58 -14.01
N THR A 31 -3.46 -7.72 -13.12
CA THR A 31 -4.43 -8.83 -13.15
C THR A 31 -5.30 -8.77 -14.39
N ARG A 32 -5.68 -7.59 -14.91
CA ARG A 32 -6.43 -7.48 -16.18
C ARG A 32 -5.62 -7.99 -17.38
N HIS A 33 -4.30 -7.77 -17.39
CA HIS A 33 -3.42 -8.29 -18.44
C HIS A 33 -3.16 -9.80 -18.30
N ALA A 34 -3.25 -10.34 -17.08
CA ALA A 34 -2.98 -11.75 -16.79
C ALA A 34 -3.95 -12.32 -15.72
N PRO A 35 -5.23 -12.54 -16.06
CA PRO A 35 -6.31 -12.80 -15.09
C PRO A 35 -6.20 -14.15 -14.35
N HIS A 36 -5.42 -15.09 -14.88
CA HIS A 36 -5.24 -16.41 -14.29
C HIS A 36 -3.84 -16.65 -13.74
N ALA A 37 -2.95 -15.68 -13.89
CA ALA A 37 -1.58 -15.82 -13.46
C ALA A 37 -1.46 -15.63 -11.95
N ARG A 38 -0.60 -16.43 -11.32
CA ARG A 38 -0.27 -16.25 -9.91
C ARG A 38 0.73 -15.13 -9.76
N ILE A 39 0.42 -14.20 -8.86
CA ILE A 39 1.31 -13.10 -8.50
C ILE A 39 1.98 -13.41 -7.17
N GLU A 40 3.31 -13.47 -7.18
CA GLU A 40 4.13 -13.86 -6.03
C GLU A 40 5.27 -12.87 -5.80
N LYS A 41 5.90 -12.90 -4.62
CA LYS A 41 7.07 -12.08 -4.26
C LYS A 41 6.92 -10.59 -4.61
N LEU A 42 5.76 -10.04 -4.30
CA LEU A 42 5.45 -8.63 -4.56
C LEU A 42 6.23 -7.75 -3.57
N ASP A 43 6.99 -6.80 -4.11
CA ASP A 43 7.58 -5.67 -3.39
C ASP A 43 7.18 -4.40 -4.13
N PHE A 44 6.39 -3.56 -3.48
CA PHE A 44 5.87 -2.31 -4.03
C PHE A 44 6.33 -1.15 -3.15
N ARG A 45 7.13 -0.23 -3.70
CA ARG A 45 7.73 0.88 -2.98
C ARG A 45 7.31 2.21 -3.58
N ILE A 46 6.82 3.11 -2.75
CA ILE A 46 6.42 4.47 -3.12
C ILE A 46 7.53 5.42 -2.66
N SER A 47 8.09 6.15 -3.62
CA SER A 47 9.19 7.09 -3.39
C SER A 47 8.70 8.47 -2.98
N ARG A 48 7.53 8.88 -3.47
CA ARG A 48 6.91 10.18 -3.17
C ARG A 48 5.39 10.11 -3.27
N MET A 49 4.70 10.95 -2.50
CA MET A 49 3.26 11.17 -2.69
C MET A 49 3.05 12.12 -3.86
N THR A 50 1.88 12.05 -4.50
CA THR A 50 1.54 12.90 -5.63
C THR A 50 0.03 13.10 -5.74
N ASN A 51 -0.37 14.21 -6.35
CA ASN A 51 -1.74 14.49 -6.77
C ASN A 51 -1.92 14.29 -8.28
N HIS A 52 -0.87 13.93 -9.01
CA HIS A 52 -0.93 13.73 -10.45
C HIS A 52 -1.49 12.37 -10.81
N LEU A 53 -2.13 12.30 -11.98
CA LEU A 53 -2.52 11.01 -12.57
C LEU A 53 -1.28 10.15 -12.81
N LEU A 54 -1.43 8.83 -12.78
CA LEU A 54 -0.32 7.88 -12.87
C LEU A 54 -0.53 6.90 -14.02
N THR A 55 0.57 6.56 -14.67
CA THR A 55 0.64 5.44 -15.62
C THR A 55 1.47 4.32 -15.02
N CYS A 56 0.97 3.10 -15.15
CA CYS A 56 1.65 1.88 -14.77
C CYS A 56 2.39 1.29 -15.97
N HIS A 57 3.68 1.07 -15.79
CA HIS A 57 4.56 0.43 -16.77
C HIS A 57 5.21 -0.77 -16.14
N TRP A 58 5.19 -1.93 -16.79
CA TRP A 58 5.90 -3.12 -16.32
C TRP A 58 6.37 -4.04 -17.45
N TRP A 59 7.42 -4.81 -17.18
CA TRP A 59 8.10 -5.67 -18.14
C TRP A 59 8.81 -6.84 -17.45
N PRO A 60 9.11 -7.93 -18.16
CA PRO A 60 9.97 -8.99 -17.64
C PRO A 60 11.36 -8.44 -17.31
N ARG A 61 11.90 -8.78 -16.13
CA ARG A 61 13.21 -8.28 -15.66
C ARG A 61 14.36 -8.68 -16.59
N SER A 62 14.22 -9.77 -17.33
CA SER A 62 15.16 -10.21 -18.37
C SER A 62 15.28 -9.24 -19.55
N THR A 63 14.39 -8.26 -19.65
CA THR A 63 14.39 -7.23 -20.69
C THR A 63 14.46 -5.82 -20.07
N PRO A 64 15.61 -5.41 -19.49
CA PRO A 64 15.72 -4.14 -18.80
C PRO A 64 15.31 -2.97 -19.70
N ARG A 65 14.57 -2.02 -19.12
CA ARG A 65 14.17 -0.80 -19.83
C ARG A 65 14.43 0.45 -18.99
N SER A 66 14.94 1.47 -19.65
CA SER A 66 14.92 2.83 -19.13
C SER A 66 13.63 3.50 -19.59
N LEU A 67 12.88 4.06 -18.65
CA LEU A 67 11.73 4.91 -18.94
C LEU A 67 12.09 6.35 -18.55
N PRO A 68 11.71 7.34 -19.38
CA PRO A 68 11.89 8.73 -19.03
C PRO A 68 10.98 9.11 -17.85
N GLY A 69 11.45 10.04 -17.02
CA GLY A 69 10.72 10.57 -15.87
C GLY A 69 11.06 9.89 -14.54
N GLU A 70 10.82 10.63 -13.45
CA GLU A 70 11.03 10.11 -12.10
C GLU A 70 9.87 9.22 -11.66
N ALA A 71 10.19 8.02 -11.18
CA ALA A 71 9.20 7.07 -10.70
C ALA A 71 8.59 7.54 -9.38
N VAL A 72 7.25 7.64 -9.35
CA VAL A 72 6.48 7.87 -8.12
C VAL A 72 6.52 6.62 -7.23
N ALA A 73 6.43 5.45 -7.86
CA ALA A 73 6.60 4.17 -7.20
C ALA A 73 7.34 3.19 -8.12
N THR A 74 8.04 2.22 -7.54
CA THR A 74 8.66 1.10 -8.23
C THR A 74 8.18 -0.20 -7.61
N PHE A 75 8.05 -1.23 -8.41
CA PHE A 75 7.60 -2.53 -7.91
C PHE A 75 8.26 -3.69 -8.64
N THR A 76 8.32 -4.81 -7.96
CA THR A 76 8.77 -6.09 -8.51
C THR A 76 7.83 -7.18 -8.06
N PHE A 77 7.65 -8.19 -8.91
CA PHE A 77 6.76 -9.32 -8.64
C PHE A 77 7.15 -10.49 -9.54
N GLN A 78 6.63 -11.66 -9.22
CA GLN A 78 6.65 -12.84 -10.07
C GLN A 78 5.27 -13.07 -10.65
N LEU A 79 5.21 -13.36 -11.94
CA LEU A 79 4.01 -13.78 -12.66
C LEU A 79 4.26 -15.20 -13.18
N ASP A 80 3.59 -16.18 -12.59
CA ASP A 80 3.81 -17.62 -12.87
C ASP A 80 5.29 -18.02 -12.88
N GLY A 81 6.04 -17.52 -11.89
CA GLY A 81 7.48 -17.79 -11.70
C GLY A 81 8.42 -16.90 -12.52
N ILE A 82 7.92 -16.04 -13.41
CA ILE A 82 8.73 -15.11 -14.20
C ILE A 82 8.86 -13.78 -13.44
N ASP A 83 10.10 -13.34 -13.20
CA ASP A 83 10.39 -12.05 -12.57
C ASP A 83 10.02 -10.87 -13.48
N HIS A 84 9.27 -9.95 -12.91
CA HIS A 84 8.88 -8.68 -13.52
C HIS A 84 9.30 -7.51 -12.64
N GLU A 85 9.48 -6.37 -13.28
CA GLU A 85 9.64 -5.09 -12.61
C GLU A 85 8.75 -4.05 -13.29
N GLY A 86 8.44 -3.00 -12.55
CA GLY A 86 7.62 -1.91 -13.06
C GLY A 86 7.77 -0.63 -12.27
N LYS A 87 7.19 0.42 -12.85
CA LYS A 87 7.23 1.80 -12.35
C LYS A 87 5.86 2.44 -12.52
N LEU A 88 5.50 3.28 -11.55
CA LEU A 88 4.47 4.27 -11.70
C LEU A 88 5.11 5.60 -12.08
N ILE A 89 4.73 6.14 -13.23
CA ILE A 89 5.23 7.40 -13.75
C ILE A 89 4.09 8.41 -13.80
N GLN A 90 4.42 9.65 -13.47
CA GLN A 90 3.51 10.77 -13.53
C GLN A 90 2.98 10.96 -14.95
N ALA A 91 1.66 10.98 -15.09
CA ALA A 91 0.94 11.28 -16.32
C ALA A 91 0.58 12.77 -16.39
N GLU A 92 0.03 13.20 -17.52
CA GLU A 92 -0.53 14.54 -17.66
C GLU A 92 -1.79 14.68 -16.80
N GLY A 93 -1.96 15.86 -16.19
CA GLY A 93 -3.12 16.18 -15.35
C GLY A 93 -2.96 15.80 -13.87
N CYS A 94 -3.97 16.18 -13.09
CA CYS A 94 -4.10 15.90 -11.67
C CYS A 94 -5.38 15.12 -11.41
N ALA A 95 -5.37 14.31 -10.36
CA ALA A 95 -6.61 13.74 -9.83
C ALA A 95 -7.54 14.89 -9.43
N ASP A 96 -8.80 14.80 -9.84
CA ASP A 96 -9.86 15.77 -9.56
C ASP A 96 -11.08 15.12 -8.87
N THR A 97 -11.18 13.80 -8.95
CA THR A 97 -12.20 13.02 -8.25
C THR A 97 -11.87 12.86 -6.76
N ARG A 98 -12.93 12.80 -5.94
CA ARG A 98 -12.84 12.55 -4.50
C ARG A 98 -13.90 11.54 -4.09
N CYS A 99 -13.52 10.60 -3.24
CA CYS A 99 -14.46 9.70 -2.58
C CYS A 99 -14.41 9.87 -1.05
N ALA A 100 -15.56 9.63 -0.42
CA ALA A 100 -15.65 9.59 1.03
C ALA A 100 -14.79 8.44 1.57
N TYR A 101 -14.06 8.69 2.65
CA TYR A 101 -13.20 7.70 3.28
C TYR A 101 -13.08 8.01 4.77
N ASP A 102 -13.70 7.17 5.61
CA ASP A 102 -13.70 7.31 7.06
C ASP A 102 -12.88 6.20 7.71
N GLU A 103 -11.61 6.50 8.03
CA GLU A 103 -10.70 5.56 8.70
C GLU A 103 -11.19 5.14 10.09
N SER A 104 -12.07 5.92 10.72
CA SER A 104 -12.60 5.59 12.05
C SER A 104 -13.47 4.33 12.01
N LEU A 105 -14.02 3.97 10.84
CA LEU A 105 -14.78 2.73 10.67
C LEU A 105 -13.87 1.51 10.83
N VAL A 106 -12.64 1.58 10.33
CA VAL A 106 -11.62 0.54 10.52
C VAL A 106 -11.14 0.54 11.97
N GLU A 107 -10.83 1.72 12.53
CA GLU A 107 -10.31 1.82 13.90
C GLU A 107 -11.27 1.27 14.96
N LYS A 108 -12.59 1.41 14.76
CA LYS A 108 -13.61 0.83 15.65
C LYS A 108 -13.58 -0.70 15.72
N GLN A 109 -13.01 -1.36 14.70
CA GLN A 109 -12.83 -2.81 14.64
C GLN A 109 -11.44 -3.25 15.14
N CYS A 110 -10.62 -2.32 15.64
CA CYS A 110 -9.27 -2.62 16.10
C CYS A 110 -9.20 -2.89 17.60
N VAL A 111 -8.49 -3.95 17.98
CA VAL A 111 -8.09 -4.23 19.36
C VAL A 111 -6.59 -4.03 19.50
N PHE A 112 -6.20 -3.08 20.34
CA PHE A 112 -4.80 -2.72 20.55
C PHE A 112 -4.20 -3.49 21.73
N THR A 113 -2.99 -3.99 21.55
CA THR A 113 -2.22 -4.63 22.61
C THR A 113 -0.89 -3.91 22.80
N PRO A 114 -0.84 -2.85 23.64
CA PRO A 114 0.35 -1.99 23.78
C PRO A 114 1.60 -2.75 24.23
N ALA A 115 1.43 -3.75 25.10
CA ALA A 115 2.54 -4.58 25.60
C ALA A 115 3.33 -5.28 24.47
N HIS A 116 2.70 -5.47 23.30
CA HIS A 116 3.29 -6.10 22.13
C HIS A 116 3.39 -5.16 20.93
N ARG A 117 3.08 -3.86 21.09
CA ARG A 117 3.01 -2.88 19.99
C ARG A 117 2.26 -3.44 18.79
N SER A 118 1.08 -3.98 19.05
CA SER A 118 0.29 -4.67 18.04
C SER A 118 -1.16 -4.22 18.04
N VAL A 119 -1.82 -4.45 16.90
CA VAL A 119 -3.25 -4.23 16.71
C VAL A 119 -3.82 -5.41 15.94
N SER A 120 -5.01 -5.88 16.32
CA SER A 120 -5.75 -6.90 15.59
C SER A 120 -7.09 -6.38 15.10
N LEU A 121 -7.58 -6.94 14.00
CA LEU A 121 -8.91 -6.66 13.46
C LEU A 121 -9.90 -7.68 14.00
N THR A 122 -11.03 -7.23 14.54
CA THR A 122 -12.11 -8.12 14.95
C THR A 122 -12.96 -8.56 13.78
N THR A 123 -13.40 -7.60 12.96
CA THR A 123 -14.31 -7.81 11.83
C THR A 123 -13.88 -6.96 10.65
N MET A 124 -13.93 -7.54 9.45
CA MET A 124 -13.71 -6.80 8.20
C MET A 124 -14.81 -5.74 8.01
N PRO A 125 -14.47 -4.45 7.88
CA PRO A 125 -15.45 -3.41 7.59
C PRO A 125 -15.88 -3.46 6.12
N ASP A 126 -17.15 -3.16 5.87
CA ASP A 126 -17.73 -3.06 4.52
C ASP A 126 -17.11 -1.89 3.75
N ASP A 127 -17.10 -1.98 2.41
CA ASP A 127 -16.63 -0.94 1.48
C ASP A 127 -15.12 -0.57 1.56
N PHE A 128 -14.31 -1.33 2.30
CA PHE A 128 -12.85 -1.21 2.29
C PHE A 128 -12.20 -2.37 1.54
N SER A 129 -11.15 -2.07 0.78
CA SER A 129 -10.26 -3.13 0.28
C SER A 129 -9.37 -3.67 1.41
N PRO A 130 -8.90 -4.93 1.32
CA PRO A 130 -7.97 -5.50 2.31
C PRO A 130 -6.73 -4.63 2.57
N ILE A 131 -6.16 -4.03 1.53
CA ILE A 131 -4.98 -3.15 1.68
C ILE A 131 -5.34 -1.86 2.41
N GLU A 132 -6.51 -1.27 2.15
CA GLU A 132 -6.97 -0.08 2.88
C GLU A 132 -7.13 -0.38 4.37
N VAL A 133 -7.74 -1.51 4.71
CA VAL A 133 -7.88 -1.95 6.10
C VAL A 133 -6.51 -2.08 6.76
N LEU A 134 -5.57 -2.81 6.16
CA LEU A 134 -4.23 -2.99 6.74
C LEU A 134 -3.47 -1.67 6.89
N VAL A 135 -3.58 -0.77 5.91
CA VAL A 135 -2.97 0.57 5.97
C VAL A 135 -3.59 1.41 7.08
N SER A 136 -4.92 1.43 7.20
CA SER A 136 -5.62 2.20 8.23
C SER A 136 -5.39 1.64 9.64
N MET A 137 -5.40 0.30 9.81
CA MET A 137 -5.02 -0.34 11.07
C MET A 137 -3.59 0.04 11.47
N ASN A 138 -2.63 -0.05 10.54
CA ASN A 138 -1.24 0.27 10.84
C ASN A 138 -1.07 1.75 11.19
N LYS A 139 -1.74 2.65 10.47
CA LYS A 139 -1.76 4.08 10.79
C LYS A 139 -2.30 4.33 12.21
N ALA A 140 -3.39 3.67 12.61
CA ALA A 140 -3.94 3.79 13.95
C ALA A 140 -2.96 3.28 15.02
N LEU A 141 -2.26 2.16 14.77
CA LEU A 141 -1.19 1.67 15.64
C LEU A 141 -0.06 2.71 15.79
N HIS A 142 0.37 3.32 14.69
CA HIS A 142 1.42 4.35 14.72
C HIS A 142 1.01 5.58 15.53
N LEU A 143 -0.24 6.04 15.38
CA LEU A 143 -0.76 7.18 16.12
C LEU A 143 -0.87 6.93 17.63
N LYS A 144 -1.02 5.67 18.05
CA LYS A 144 -1.06 5.29 19.47
C LYS A 144 0.32 5.04 20.07
N GLU A 145 1.23 4.44 19.31
CA GLU A 145 2.52 3.96 19.83
C GLU A 145 3.69 4.93 19.58
N LEU A 146 3.58 5.82 18.60
CA LEU A 146 4.70 6.66 18.15
C LEU A 146 4.34 8.14 18.08
N SER A 147 5.26 8.98 18.54
CA SER A 147 5.20 10.42 18.30
C SER A 147 5.50 10.74 16.84
N ILE A 148 4.75 11.67 16.27
CA ILE A 148 4.98 12.18 14.91
C ILE A 148 5.49 13.63 14.95
N PRO A 149 6.43 14.02 14.08
CA PRO A 149 6.87 15.42 14.01
C PRO A 149 5.72 16.35 13.62
N SER A 150 5.74 17.58 14.14
CA SER A 150 4.72 18.58 13.82
C SER A 150 4.62 18.83 12.31
N GLY A 151 3.37 18.88 11.81
CA GLY A 151 3.07 19.04 10.39
C GLY A 151 3.37 17.82 9.52
N SER A 152 3.69 16.66 10.10
CA SER A 152 3.86 15.41 9.36
C SER A 152 2.66 14.48 9.53
N GLN A 153 2.49 13.57 8.59
CA GLN A 153 1.49 12.49 8.62
C GLN A 153 2.19 11.14 8.41
N TRP A 154 1.67 10.09 9.04
CA TRP A 154 2.09 8.72 8.76
C TRP A 154 1.54 8.30 7.41
N VAL A 155 2.44 8.00 6.48
CA VAL A 155 2.11 7.65 5.09
C VAL A 155 2.64 6.25 4.77
N PHE A 156 1.80 5.42 4.18
CA PHE A 156 2.17 4.11 3.65
C PHE A 156 3.13 4.27 2.48
N CYS A 157 4.31 3.66 2.57
CA CYS A 157 5.37 3.82 1.59
C CYS A 157 5.88 2.52 0.97
N ARG A 158 5.58 1.35 1.56
CA ARG A 158 5.96 0.07 0.95
C ARG A 158 5.11 -1.10 1.41
N TRP A 159 4.81 -1.99 0.48
CA TRP A 159 4.19 -3.29 0.71
C TRP A 159 5.13 -4.40 0.26
N GLU A 160 5.29 -5.43 1.07
CA GLU A 160 5.95 -6.68 0.67
C GLU A 160 5.03 -7.85 1.00
N SER A 161 4.85 -8.79 0.07
CA SER A 161 4.06 -10.00 0.32
C SER A 161 4.55 -11.19 -0.50
N PRO A 162 4.48 -12.41 0.05
CA PRO A 162 4.80 -13.61 -0.71
C PRO A 162 3.80 -13.87 -1.84
N LYS A 163 2.54 -13.46 -1.69
CA LYS A 163 1.43 -13.74 -2.62
C LYS A 163 0.48 -12.55 -2.73
N TRP A 164 -0.17 -12.41 -3.88
CA TRP A 164 -1.24 -11.43 -4.14
C TRP A 164 -2.43 -12.08 -4.87
N PRO A 165 -3.69 -11.68 -4.61
CA PRO A 165 -4.12 -10.70 -3.60
C PRO A 165 -4.02 -11.24 -2.17
N PRO A 166 -4.01 -10.36 -1.15
CA PRO A 166 -4.28 -10.80 0.22
C PRO A 166 -5.69 -11.40 0.33
N CYS A 167 -5.96 -12.12 1.43
CA CYS A 167 -7.30 -12.62 1.73
C CYS A 167 -8.32 -11.47 1.73
N SER A 168 -9.50 -11.71 1.15
CA SER A 168 -10.59 -10.71 1.13
C SER A 168 -11.18 -10.46 2.52
N ASP A 169 -11.20 -11.49 3.35
CA ASP A 169 -11.58 -11.39 4.76
C ASP A 169 -10.32 -11.37 5.63
N LEU A 170 -10.12 -10.26 6.32
CA LEU A 170 -9.01 -10.04 7.23
C LEU A 170 -9.44 -10.10 8.70
N SER A 171 -10.63 -10.62 9.00
CA SER A 171 -11.08 -10.81 10.38
C SER A 171 -10.07 -11.69 11.14
N GLY A 172 -9.58 -11.19 12.28
CA GLY A 172 -8.52 -11.82 13.06
C GLY A 172 -7.09 -11.50 12.60
N VAL A 173 -6.89 -10.68 11.57
CA VAL A 173 -5.53 -10.25 11.17
C VAL A 173 -4.88 -9.43 12.27
N GLY A 174 -3.60 -9.69 12.51
CA GLY A 174 -2.75 -8.96 13.44
C GLY A 174 -1.66 -8.17 12.70
N LEU A 175 -1.35 -6.99 13.22
CA LEU A 175 -0.21 -6.18 12.84
C LEU A 175 0.68 -5.96 14.05
N THR A 176 1.98 -6.20 13.91
CA THR A 176 2.97 -5.99 14.97
C THR A 176 4.08 -5.08 14.47
N LEU A 177 4.36 -4.00 15.19
CA LEU A 177 5.45 -3.07 14.86
C LEU A 177 6.80 -3.70 15.23
N GLU A 178 7.58 -4.12 14.23
CA GLU A 178 8.84 -4.83 14.44
C GLU A 178 10.07 -3.92 14.49
N GLN A 179 10.08 -2.87 13.66
CA GLN A 179 11.25 -2.00 13.51
C GLN A 179 10.82 -0.54 13.39
N THR A 180 11.59 0.33 14.03
CA THR A 180 11.43 1.78 13.97
C THR A 180 12.80 2.43 13.78
N LEU A 181 13.06 3.01 12.61
CA LEU A 181 14.22 3.86 12.37
C LEU A 181 13.84 5.33 12.62
N GLY A 182 13.62 5.66 13.90
CA GLY A 182 12.97 6.90 14.29
C GLY A 182 11.59 7.03 13.63
N THR A 183 11.32 8.18 13.02
CA THR A 183 10.08 8.44 12.26
C THR A 183 10.27 8.33 10.74
N ARG A 184 11.49 8.03 10.27
CA ARG A 184 11.82 7.98 8.84
C ARG A 184 11.24 6.75 8.16
N LEU A 185 11.31 5.62 8.84
CA LEU A 185 10.81 4.35 8.33
C LEU A 185 10.45 3.43 9.49
N THR A 186 9.26 2.87 9.41
CA THR A 186 8.78 1.83 10.31
C THR A 186 8.44 0.59 9.50
N ARG A 187 8.52 -0.59 10.14
CA ARG A 187 8.13 -1.86 9.55
C ARG A 187 7.18 -2.58 10.49
N SER A 188 6.03 -2.98 9.97
CA SER A 188 5.05 -3.80 10.66
C SER A 188 4.89 -5.13 9.95
N ARG A 189 4.94 -6.23 10.72
CA ARG A 189 4.61 -7.58 10.26
C ARG A 189 3.09 -7.77 10.26
N ILE A 190 2.59 -8.48 9.26
CA ILE A 190 1.18 -8.82 9.09
C ILE A 190 1.01 -10.33 9.23
N GLU A 191 0.14 -10.76 10.14
CA GLU A 191 -0.14 -12.17 10.40
C GLU A 191 -1.65 -12.43 10.41
N LEU A 192 -2.10 -13.48 9.74
CA LEU A 192 -3.47 -13.96 9.79
C LEU A 192 -3.44 -15.44 10.15
N ASN A 193 -4.14 -15.84 11.22
CA ASN A 193 -4.12 -17.23 11.71
C ASN A 193 -2.70 -17.79 11.94
N ALA A 194 -1.80 -16.96 12.47
CA ALA A 194 -0.37 -17.25 12.66
C ALA A 194 0.44 -17.47 11.36
N GLU A 195 -0.15 -17.27 10.18
CA GLU A 195 0.57 -17.23 8.91
C GLU A 195 1.02 -15.79 8.61
N HIS A 196 2.30 -15.63 8.29
CA HIS A 196 2.84 -14.36 7.83
C HIS A 196 2.39 -14.06 6.39
N ILE A 197 1.56 -13.04 6.21
CA ILE A 197 0.98 -12.67 4.91
C ILE A 197 1.64 -11.47 4.25
N GLY A 198 2.48 -10.72 4.97
CA GLY A 198 3.23 -9.61 4.39
C GLY A 198 3.84 -8.65 5.41
N MET A 199 4.45 -7.59 4.88
CA MET A 199 5.04 -6.48 5.62
C MET A 199 4.50 -5.15 5.09
N LEU A 200 4.25 -4.24 6.02
CA LEU A 200 3.88 -2.85 5.73
C LEU A 200 4.96 -1.91 6.24
N TYR A 201 5.23 -0.86 5.45
CA TYR A 201 6.15 0.19 5.86
C TYR A 201 5.47 1.55 5.80
N PHE A 202 5.75 2.36 6.82
CA PHE A 202 5.30 3.73 6.92
C PHE A 202 6.48 4.69 7.10
N SER A 203 6.27 5.92 6.66
CA SER A 203 7.17 7.04 6.90
C SER A 203 6.37 8.24 7.39
N ALA A 204 6.92 9.01 8.32
CA ALA A 204 6.37 10.31 8.65
C ALA A 204 6.82 11.33 7.60
N LEU A 205 5.87 11.87 6.84
CA LEU A 205 6.13 12.81 5.75
C LEU A 205 5.34 14.10 5.96
N LYS A 206 5.93 15.23 5.57
CA LYS A 206 5.15 16.43 5.28
C LYS A 206 4.52 16.23 3.91
N VAL A 207 3.20 16.19 3.87
CA VAL A 207 2.41 16.08 2.65
C VAL A 207 1.73 17.43 2.48
N GLU A 208 2.11 18.14 1.42
CA GLU A 208 1.51 19.40 0.97
C GLU A 208 0.41 19.10 -0.05
#